data_AF-A0AAW4X3K1-F1
#
_entry.id   AF-A0AAW4X3K1-F1
#
_cell.length_a   1.000
_cell.length_b   1.000
_cell.length_c   1.000
_cell.angle_alpha   90.00
_cell.angle_beta   90.00
_cell.angle_gamma   90.00
#
_symmetry.space_group_name_H-M   'P 1'
#
loop_
_entity.id
_entity.type
_entity.pdbx_description
1 polymer ?
#
loop_
_entity_poly.entity_id
_entity_poly.type
_entity_poly.pdbx_seq_one_letter_code
_entity_poly.pdbx_strand_id
1 'polypeptide(L)' 'YTHLTTNELTIIAHSFVQKLKAYRVAQMINRCSETVYRYLETGALIADYQDHYMRNKQRCGRKRTQLSLAELTYIN' A
#
# COMPACT_ATOMS: atom_id res chain seq x y z
N TYR A 1 -0.60 3.74 -6.97
CA TYR A 1 -0.83 3.66 -5.52
C TYR A 1 0.52 3.68 -4.84
N THR A 2 0.76 4.67 -3.98
CA THR A 2 2.06 4.85 -3.31
C THR A 2 1.94 4.27 -1.90
N HIS A 3 2.74 3.27 -1.59
CA HIS A 3 2.67 2.54 -0.33
C HIS A 3 3.51 3.27 0.74
N LEU A 4 3.07 3.18 2.00
CA LEU A 4 3.90 3.63 3.11
C LEU A 4 5.06 2.66 3.31
N THR A 5 6.25 3.22 3.41
CA THR A 5 7.47 2.49 3.79
C THR A 5 7.46 2.15 5.28
N THR A 6 8.29 1.19 5.67
CA THR A 6 8.49 0.81 7.07
C THR A 6 8.84 2.00 7.97
N ASN A 7 9.67 2.92 7.48
CA ASN A 7 10.02 4.14 8.22
C ASN A 7 8.81 5.05 8.45
N GLU A 8 8.00 5.27 7.41
CA GLU A 8 6.76 6.07 7.53
C GLU A 8 5.78 5.43 8.51
N LEU A 9 5.61 4.10 8.45
CA LEU A 9 4.74 3.36 9.38
C LEU A 9 5.24 3.45 10.82
N THR A 10 6.56 3.38 11.02
CA THR A 10 7.19 3.52 12.35
C THR A 10 6.97 4.92 12.92
N ILE A 11 7.14 5.97 12.10
CA ILE A 11 6.86 7.36 12.50
C ILE A 11 5.40 7.51 12.90
N ILE A 12 4.46 6.95 12.13
CA ILE A 12 3.02 6.98 12.47
C ILE A 12 2.76 6.29 13.81
N ALA A 13 3.31 5.09 14.01
CA ALA A 13 3.11 4.35 15.26
C ALA A 13 3.65 5.12 16.50
N HIS A 14 4.89 5.64 16.43
CA HIS A 14 5.46 6.42 17.53
C HIS A 14 4.71 7.73 17.77
N SER A 15 4.26 8.39 16.71
CA SER A 15 3.51 9.65 16.83
C SER A 15 2.18 9.48 17.56
N PHE A 16 1.55 8.30 17.45
CA PHE A 16 0.32 7.96 18.14
C PHE A 16 0.54 7.80 19.66
N VAL A 17 1.65 7.16 20.06
CA VAL A 17 2.08 7.09 21.47
C VAL A 17 2.29 8.49 22.04
N GLN A 18 2.79 9.42 21.23
CA GLN A 18 3.01 10.82 21.59
C GLN A 18 1.74 11.70 21.48
N LYS A 19 0.58 11.12 21.14
CA LYS A 19 -0.71 11.81 20.93
C LYS A 19 -0.65 12.96 19.92
N LEU A 20 0.22 12.85 18.90
CA LEU A 20 0.30 13.84 17.84
C LEU A 20 -0.91 13.74 16.91
N LYS A 21 -1.38 14.90 16.42
CA LYS A 21 -2.49 14.96 15.47
C LYS A 21 -2.06 14.40 14.11
N ALA A 22 -2.90 13.57 13.49
CA ALA A 22 -2.61 12.88 12.23
C ALA A 22 -2.12 13.81 11.10
N TYR A 23 -2.64 15.05 11.01
CA TYR A 23 -2.19 16.02 10.01
C TYR A 23 -0.72 16.43 10.18
N ARG A 24 -0.22 16.55 11.42
CA ARG A 24 1.18 16.87 11.69
C ARG A 24 2.09 15.72 11.29
N VAL A 25 1.66 14.50 11.60
CA VAL A 25 2.37 13.27 11.23
C VAL A 25 2.48 13.16 9.71
N ALA A 26 1.38 13.42 9.00
CA ALA A 26 1.33 13.43 7.54
C ALA A 26 2.31 14.45 6.94
N GLN A 27 2.42 15.65 7.53
CA GLN A 27 3.42 16.64 7.13
C GLN A 27 4.86 16.15 7.34
N MET A 28 5.14 15.44 8.45
CA MET A 28 6.48 14.89 8.72
C MET A 28 6.92 13.83 7.70
N ILE A 29 5.99 13.00 7.24
CA ILE A 29 6.26 11.95 6.25
C ILE A 29 6.03 12.41 4.80
N ASN A 30 5.72 13.69 4.57
CA ASN A 30 5.35 14.25 3.26
C ASN A 30 4.22 13.47 2.55
N ARG A 31 3.16 13.14 3.29
CA ARG A 31 1.95 12.46 2.79
C ARG A 31 0.70 13.28 3.05
N CYS A 32 -0.38 12.91 2.37
CA CYS A 32 -1.71 13.41 2.67
C CYS A 32 -2.19 12.86 4.02
N SER A 33 -2.92 13.68 4.79
CA SER A 33 -3.52 13.27 6.06
C SER A 33 -4.45 12.06 5.91
N GLU A 34 -5.19 11.99 4.81
CA GLU A 34 -6.05 10.84 4.46
C GLU A 34 -5.29 9.51 4.46
N THR A 35 -4.03 9.51 4.03
CA THR A 35 -3.19 8.30 4.00
C THR A 35 -2.92 7.79 5.42
N VAL A 36 -2.70 8.70 6.37
CA VAL A 36 -2.51 8.36 7.79
C VAL A 36 -3.83 7.90 8.41
N TYR A 37 -4.95 8.59 8.12
CA TYR A 37 -6.27 8.19 8.61
C TYR A 37 -6.66 6.78 8.15
N ARG A 38 -6.48 6.48 6.87
CA ARG A 38 -6.81 5.17 6.32
C ARG A 38 -5.99 4.03 6.93
N TYR A 39 -4.72 4.29 7.26
CA TYR A 39 -3.90 3.36 8.02
C TYR A 39 -4.48 3.12 9.43
N LEU A 40 -4.85 4.20 10.13
CA LEU A 40 -5.42 4.12 11.48
C LEU A 40 -6.78 3.40 11.49
N GLU A 41 -7.63 3.61 10.49
CA GLU A 41 -8.91 2.90 10.33
C GLU A 41 -8.73 1.40 10.13
N THR A 42 -7.62 0.98 9.53
CA THR A 42 -7.34 -0.44 9.31
C THR A 42 -6.98 -1.15 10.63
N GLY A 43 -6.52 -0.42 11.64
CA GLY A 43 -6.18 -0.96 12.97
C GLY A 43 -5.09 -2.05 12.98
N ALA A 44 -4.36 -2.20 11.88
CA ALA A 44 -3.44 -3.29 11.64
C ALA A 44 -2.04 -2.98 12.20
N LEU A 45 -1.32 -3.99 12.69
CA LEU A 45 0.09 -3.83 13.04
C LEU A 45 0.90 -3.48 11.78
N ILE A 46 2.08 -2.88 11.97
CA ILE A 46 2.99 -2.55 10.86
C ILE A 46 3.26 -3.80 10.00
N ALA A 47 3.44 -4.96 10.63
CA ALA A 47 3.67 -6.24 9.95
C ALA A 47 2.46 -6.66 9.10
N ASP A 48 1.24 -6.55 9.63
CA ASP A 48 0.01 -6.86 8.89
C ASP A 48 -0.17 -5.95 7.68
N TYR A 49 0.12 -4.66 7.82
CA TYR A 49 0.07 -3.72 6.70
C TYR A 49 1.05 -4.10 5.59
N GLN A 50 2.28 -4.47 5.96
CA GLN A 50 3.30 -4.90 5.00
C GLN A 50 2.93 -6.21 4.30
N ASP A 51 2.44 -7.20 5.05
CA ASP A 51 2.01 -8.48 4.49
C ASP A 51 0.82 -8.29 3.52
N HIS A 52 -0.18 -7.50 3.92
CA HIS A 52 -1.30 -7.17 3.06
C HIS A 52 -0.87 -6.43 1.79
N TYR A 53 0.07 -5.49 1.91
CA TYR A 53 0.68 -4.83 0.76
C TYR A 53 1.36 -5.84 -0.17
N MET A 54 2.24 -6.69 0.36
CA MET A 54 2.99 -7.69 -0.42
C MET A 54 2.04 -8.65 -1.15
N ARG A 55 0.98 -9.12 -0.50
CA ARG A 55 -0.06 -9.94 -1.13
C ARG A 55 -0.77 -9.23 -2.28
N ASN A 56 -1.09 -7.94 -2.12
CA ASN A 56 -1.70 -7.16 -3.19
C ASN A 56 -0.71 -6.88 -4.33
N LYS A 57 0.55 -6.62 -4.01
CA LYS A 57 1.60 -6.37 -5.00
C LYS A 57 1.88 -7.59 -5.88
N GLN A 58 1.78 -8.81 -5.34
CA GLN A 58 1.87 -10.05 -6.11
C GLN A 58 0.76 -10.19 -7.16
N ARG A 59 -0.41 -9.59 -6.91
CA ARG A 59 -1.54 -9.58 -7.85
C ARG A 59 -1.45 -8.42 -8.85
N CYS A 60 -0.63 -7.41 -8.56
CA CYS A 60 -0.41 -6.29 -9.46
C CYS A 60 0.56 -6.68 -10.59
N GLY A 61 0.19 -6.30 -11.80
CA GLY A 61 0.99 -6.55 -13.00
C GLY A 61 0.13 -7.16 -14.08
N ARG A 62 0.20 -6.58 -15.28
CA ARG A 62 -0.44 -7.17 -16.45
C ARG A 62 0.34 -8.43 -16.83
N LYS A 63 -0.30 -9.60 -16.70
CA LYS A 63 0.26 -10.84 -17.26
C LYS A 63 0.28 -10.70 -18.78
N ARG A 64 1.33 -11.22 -19.45
CA ARG A 64 1.35 -11.26 -20.92
C ARG A 64 0.11 -12.03 -21.38
N THR A 65 -0.69 -11.41 -22.25
CA THR A 65 -1.79 -12.10 -22.92
C THR A 65 -1.16 -13.17 -23.81
N GLN A 66 -1.35 -14.44 -23.45
CA GLN A 66 -1.01 -15.56 -24.32
C GLN A 66 -2.27 -15.87 -25.15
N LEU A 67 -2.16 -15.76 -26.47
CA LEU A 67 -3.21 -16.19 -27.38
C LEU A 67 -3.32 -17.71 -27.32
N SER A 68 -4.55 -18.22 -27.34
CA SER A 68 -4.76 -19.67 -27.45
C SER A 68 -4.36 -20.17 -28.83
N LEU A 69 -4.16 -21.47 -29.00
CA LEU A 69 -3.84 -22.04 -30.31
C LEU A 69 -4.91 -21.69 -31.35
N ALA A 70 -6.19 -21.68 -30.97
CA ALA A 70 -7.30 -21.30 -31.84
C ALA A 70 -7.24 -19.83 -32.27
N GLU A 71 -6.88 -18.93 -31.36
CA GLU A 71 -6.71 -17.50 -31.66
C GLU A 71 -5.50 -17.24 -32.58
N LEU A 72 -4.41 -18.01 -32.40
CA LEU A 72 -3.25 -17.96 -33.29
C LEU A 72 -3.59 -18.45 -34.70
N THR A 73 -4.44 -19.47 -34.82
CA THR A 73 -4.91 -19.99 -36.12
C THR A 73 -5.85 -19.01 -36.83
N TYR A 74 -6.60 -18.19 -36.09
CA TYR A 74 -7.51 -17.18 -36.68
C TYR A 74 -6.76 -15.96 -37.27
N ILE A 75 -5.55 -15.69 -36.79
CA ILE A 75 -4.73 -14.52 -37.21
C ILE A 75 -3.74 -14.89 -38.33
N ASN A 76 -3.43 -16.18 -38.52
CA ASN A 76 -2.61 -16.71 -39.62
C ASN A 76 -3.46 -16.98 -40.88
#